data_AF-A0A7S4QJE9-F1
#
_entry.id   AF-A0A7S4QJE9-F1
#
_cell.length_a   1.000
_cell.length_b   1.000
_cell.length_c   1.000
_cell.angle_alpha   90.00
_cell.angle_beta   90.00
_cell.angle_gamma   90.00
#
_symmetry.space_group_name_H-M   'P 1'
#
loop_
_entity.id
_entity.type
_entity.pdbx_description
1 polymer ?
#
loop_
_entity_poly.entity_id
_entity_poly.type
_entity_poly.pdbx_seq_one_letter_code
_entity_poly.pdbx_strand_id
1 'polypeptide(L)'
;MKFLGALLLLASSTHGAFLSPSQKGNVAFRTERQSAVQSLNVKARGSGYGEPLDNISEAVGNTPMVKISDRLCPEGRTIYAKCEFFNPLSSVKDRLALSIIETAEKEGTLKPGDTVIEATSGNTGIAVAMMCAQRGYKCVITMAEPFSVERRKLMRMLGAKVIVTPKAGKGTGMVEKAAELAEKHGWFLCHQFETEANWKFHEATTGPEICNDLEGKGFDYWVTGAYASIWS
;
A
#
# COMPACT_ATOMS: atom_id res chain seq x y z
N MET A 1 -5.99 6.72 -22.45
CA MET A 1 -5.36 6.87 -21.12
C MET A 1 -5.98 5.84 -20.17
N LYS A 2 -5.23 4.79 -19.78
CA LYS A 2 -5.72 3.79 -18.82
C LYS A 2 -5.37 4.27 -17.40
N PHE A 3 -6.37 4.74 -16.65
CA PHE A 3 -6.23 4.99 -15.22
C PHE A 3 -6.11 3.64 -14.50
N LEU A 4 -4.91 3.32 -14.03
CA LEU A 4 -4.66 2.21 -13.11
C LEU A 4 -4.14 2.81 -11.81
N GLY A 5 -5.08 3.16 -10.94
CA GLY A 5 -4.86 3.66 -9.60
C GLY A 5 -6.22 3.74 -8.95
N ALA A 6 -6.45 2.97 -7.88
CA ALA A 6 -7.69 3.03 -7.13
C ALA A 6 -7.82 4.46 -6.58
N LEU A 7 -8.69 5.26 -7.21
CA LEU A 7 -9.12 6.54 -6.71
C LEU A 7 -10.35 6.26 -5.85
N LEU A 8 -10.17 6.42 -4.54
CA LEU A 8 -11.23 6.28 -3.57
C LEU A 8 -12.01 7.59 -3.47
N LEU A 9 -13.35 7.53 -3.36
CA LEU A 9 -14.23 8.70 -3.31
C LEU A 9 -15.28 8.50 -2.20
N LEU A 10 -15.28 9.33 -1.14
CA LEU A 10 -16.25 9.27 -0.03
C LEU A 10 -16.91 10.62 0.27
N ALA A 11 -18.23 10.65 0.46
CA ALA A 11 -18.98 11.86 0.78
C ALA A 11 -19.50 11.91 2.22
N SER A 12 -19.46 13.10 2.85
CA SER A 12 -20.04 13.35 4.19
C SER A 12 -20.56 14.78 4.39
N SER A 13 -21.47 14.96 5.36
CA SER A 13 -22.01 16.24 5.87
C SER A 13 -21.55 16.50 7.33
N THR A 14 -21.50 17.77 7.77
CA THR A 14 -20.72 18.26 8.94
C THR A 14 -21.54 18.48 10.23
N HIS A 15 -20.94 18.37 11.45
CA HIS A 15 -20.97 19.30 12.63
C HIS A 15 -19.88 18.93 13.70
N GLY A 16 -19.34 19.91 14.48
CA GLY A 16 -18.12 19.88 15.36
C GLY A 16 -18.25 19.24 16.77
N ALA A 17 -17.34 19.31 17.77
CA ALA A 17 -16.11 20.09 18.04
C ALA A 17 -15.22 19.49 19.18
N PHE A 18 -13.90 19.81 19.14
CA PHE A 18 -12.87 20.06 20.19
C PHE A 18 -12.61 19.15 21.43
N LEU A 19 -11.32 18.81 21.68
CA LEU A 19 -10.56 18.92 22.96
C LEU A 19 -9.05 18.60 22.77
N SER A 20 -8.17 19.19 23.60
CA SER A 20 -6.72 18.96 23.80
C SER A 20 -6.41 18.99 25.32
N PRO A 21 -5.16 18.90 25.87
CA PRO A 21 -3.80 18.66 25.33
C PRO A 21 -2.90 17.69 26.19
N SER A 22 -1.64 17.43 25.80
CA SER A 22 -0.48 17.47 26.74
C SER A 22 0.89 17.45 26.02
N GLN A 23 1.86 18.20 26.59
CA GLN A 23 3.22 18.47 26.09
C GLN A 23 4.26 17.53 26.70
N LYS A 24 5.32 17.16 25.96
CA LYS A 24 6.70 16.97 26.49
C LYS A 24 7.79 17.17 25.43
N GLY A 25 8.86 17.89 25.82
CA GLY A 25 10.25 17.71 25.33
C GLY A 25 10.78 18.69 24.27
N ASN A 26 11.39 19.80 24.69
CA ASN A 26 12.14 20.72 23.81
C ASN A 26 13.64 20.37 23.78
N VAL A 27 14.19 20.12 22.59
CA VAL A 27 15.64 20.22 22.33
C VAL A 27 15.88 21.55 21.61
N ALA A 28 16.64 22.44 22.23
CA ALA A 28 16.85 23.80 21.76
C ALA A 28 17.88 23.86 20.62
N PHE A 29 17.42 23.85 19.37
CA PHE A 29 18.17 24.41 18.25
C PHE A 29 17.71 25.86 18.02
N ARG A 30 18.50 26.83 18.48
CA ARG A 30 18.25 28.24 18.15
C ARG A 30 19.56 28.96 17.94
N THR A 31 19.72 29.54 16.75
CA THR A 31 20.00 30.97 16.58
C THR A 31 19.73 31.41 15.13
N GLU A 32 19.16 32.60 14.99
CA GLU A 32 18.93 33.40 13.78
C GLU A 32 17.88 32.97 12.74
N ARG A 33 17.74 31.68 12.36
CA ARG A 33 16.76 31.30 11.32
C ARG A 33 15.28 31.33 11.73
N GLN A 34 14.96 31.46 13.01
CA GLN A 34 13.58 31.35 13.50
C GLN A 34 12.72 32.61 13.29
N SER A 35 13.32 33.81 13.21
CA SER A 35 12.55 35.06 13.00
C SER A 35 11.93 35.11 11.60
N ALA A 36 12.59 34.55 10.59
CA ALA A 36 12.07 34.44 9.22
C ALA A 36 10.99 33.34 9.05
N VAL A 37 10.95 32.34 9.95
CA VAL A 37 9.96 31.24 9.89
C VAL A 37 8.63 31.67 10.53
N GLN A 38 8.65 32.61 11.48
CA GLN A 38 7.45 33.12 12.16
C GLN A 38 6.50 33.93 11.25
N SER A 39 6.98 34.45 10.11
CA SER A 39 6.15 35.19 9.14
C SER A 39 5.43 34.28 8.14
N LEU A 40 5.78 32.98 8.09
CA LEU A 40 5.08 32.01 7.25
C LEU A 40 3.91 31.42 8.04
N ASN A 41 2.70 31.54 7.50
CA ASN A 41 1.51 30.90 8.06
C ASN A 41 1.53 29.39 7.74
N VAL A 42 2.46 28.67 8.37
CA VAL A 42 2.64 27.22 8.20
C VAL A 42 1.80 26.52 9.26
N LYS A 43 0.85 25.67 8.83
CA LYS A 43 0.24 24.71 9.75
C LYS A 43 1.35 23.90 10.42
N ALA A 44 1.36 23.86 11.76
CA ALA A 44 2.30 23.04 12.50
C ALA A 44 2.29 21.61 11.94
N ARG A 45 3.45 21.16 11.46
CA ARG A 45 3.67 19.77 11.05
C ARG A 45 4.27 19.05 12.25
N GLY A 46 3.68 17.96 12.71
CA GLY A 46 4.25 17.22 13.83
C GLY A 46 3.28 16.33 14.59
N SER A 47 3.36 15.05 14.26
CA SER A 47 3.41 13.91 15.18
C SER A 47 4.09 12.73 14.46
N GLY A 48 3.99 12.69 13.12
CA GLY A 48 4.66 11.70 12.28
C GLY A 48 4.26 10.28 12.71
N TYR A 49 5.20 9.34 12.61
CA TYR A 49 5.07 8.01 13.20
C TYR A 49 5.47 7.97 14.69
N GLY A 50 5.82 9.11 15.31
CA GLY A 50 6.44 9.16 16.62
C GLY A 50 7.94 8.86 16.55
N GLU A 51 8.37 7.76 17.16
CA GLU A 51 9.75 7.27 17.11
C GLU A 51 10.14 6.83 15.68
N PRO A 52 11.45 6.76 15.36
CA PRO A 52 11.91 6.18 14.11
C PRO A 52 11.41 4.73 13.93
N LEU A 53 10.96 4.42 12.72
CA LEU A 53 10.54 3.06 12.35
C LEU A 53 11.76 2.14 12.22
N ASP A 54 11.63 0.88 12.64
CA ASP A 54 12.74 -0.09 12.58
C ASP A 54 12.98 -0.58 11.14
N ASN A 55 11.93 -0.58 10.30
CA ASN A 55 12.02 -0.99 8.91
C ASN A 55 10.90 -0.40 8.03
N ILE A 56 11.03 -0.59 6.71
CA ILE A 56 10.11 0.00 5.73
C ILE A 56 8.69 -0.59 5.77
N SER A 57 8.52 -1.82 6.26
CA SER A 57 7.21 -2.46 6.35
C SER A 57 6.29 -1.73 7.35
N GLU A 58 6.85 -1.12 8.40
CA GLU A 58 6.09 -0.34 9.38
C GLU A 58 5.54 0.97 8.81
N ALA A 59 6.07 1.43 7.67
CA ALA A 59 5.56 2.59 6.94
C ALA A 59 4.40 2.23 6.00
N VAL A 60 3.99 0.96 5.93
CA VAL A 60 2.83 0.53 5.14
C VAL A 60 1.56 0.85 5.92
N GLY A 61 0.66 1.58 5.28
CA GLY A 61 -0.59 2.06 5.88
C GLY A 61 -0.50 3.47 6.42
N ASN A 62 -1.44 3.84 7.29
CA ASN A 62 -1.61 5.22 7.79
C ASN A 62 -1.59 6.27 6.66
N THR A 63 -2.19 5.91 5.53
CA THR A 63 -2.17 6.74 4.31
C THR A 63 -3.12 7.92 4.48
N PRO A 64 -2.84 9.10 3.91
CA PRO A 64 -3.67 10.27 4.17
C PRO A 64 -5.04 10.17 3.49
N MET A 65 -6.08 10.63 4.20
CA MET A 65 -7.38 10.95 3.62
C MET A 65 -7.41 12.42 3.21
N VAL A 66 -7.66 12.70 1.93
CA VAL A 66 -7.60 14.05 1.36
C VAL A 66 -8.95 14.45 0.81
N LYS A 67 -9.49 15.59 1.26
CA LYS A 67 -10.69 16.19 0.65
C LYS A 67 -10.38 16.63 -0.78
N ILE A 68 -11.16 16.13 -1.74
CA ILE A 68 -11.14 16.62 -3.11
C ILE A 68 -11.73 18.03 -3.13
N SER A 69 -11.11 18.91 -3.92
CA SER A 69 -11.57 20.31 -4.06
C SER A 69 -13.05 20.37 -4.41
N ASP A 70 -13.79 21.26 -3.73
CA ASP A 70 -15.23 21.47 -3.99
C ASP A 70 -15.49 21.88 -5.45
N ARG A 71 -14.49 22.46 -6.14
CA ARG A 71 -14.55 22.82 -7.57
C ARG A 71 -14.61 21.61 -8.52
N LEU A 72 -14.26 20.42 -8.03
CA LEU A 72 -14.24 19.17 -8.80
C LEU A 72 -15.37 18.23 -8.38
N CYS A 73 -16.09 18.56 -7.32
CA CYS A 73 -17.16 17.73 -6.78
C CYS A 73 -18.52 18.20 -7.34
N PRO A 74 -19.49 17.29 -7.53
CA PRO A 74 -20.88 17.68 -7.76
C PRO A 74 -21.41 18.57 -6.63
N GLU A 75 -22.35 19.46 -6.95
CA GLU A 75 -22.95 20.35 -5.96
C GLU A 75 -23.54 19.57 -4.77
N GLY A 76 -23.31 20.08 -3.56
CA GLY A 76 -23.78 19.48 -2.31
C GLY A 76 -23.09 18.16 -1.94
N ARG A 77 -22.01 17.76 -2.64
CA ARG A 77 -21.23 16.56 -2.32
C ARG A 77 -19.83 16.92 -1.85
N THR A 78 -19.50 16.50 -0.63
CA THR A 78 -18.10 16.39 -0.21
C THR A 78 -17.52 15.14 -0.85
N ILE A 79 -16.26 15.14 -1.28
CA ILE A 79 -15.57 13.89 -1.66
C ILE A 79 -14.20 13.83 -0.99
N TYR A 80 -13.84 12.69 -0.39
CA TYR A 80 -12.52 12.38 0.15
C TYR A 80 -11.88 11.22 -0.60
N ALA A 81 -10.56 11.26 -0.72
CA ALA A 81 -9.75 10.18 -1.28
C ALA A 81 -8.76 9.65 -0.24
N LYS A 82 -8.79 8.34 0.00
CA LYS A 82 -7.75 7.62 0.73
C LYS A 82 -6.57 7.37 -0.21
N CYS A 83 -5.48 8.07 0.02
CA CYS A 83 -4.38 8.14 -0.93
C CYS A 83 -3.37 7.00 -0.73
N GLU A 84 -3.73 5.78 -1.11
CA GLU A 84 -2.88 4.58 -1.01
C GLU A 84 -1.57 4.65 -1.82
N PHE A 85 -1.41 5.65 -2.67
CA PHE A 85 -0.15 5.93 -3.36
C PHE A 85 0.92 6.57 -2.45
N PHE A 86 0.61 6.84 -1.18
CA PHE A 86 1.58 7.24 -0.15
C PHE A 86 2.25 6.06 0.57
N ASN A 87 1.82 4.82 0.33
CA ASN A 87 2.60 3.67 0.79
C ASN A 87 4.03 3.70 0.21
N PRO A 88 5.01 3.00 0.82
CA PRO A 88 6.43 3.11 0.47
C PRO A 88 6.78 2.96 -1.02
N LEU A 89 6.13 2.01 -1.71
CA LEU A 89 6.31 1.75 -3.15
C LEU A 89 5.10 2.24 -3.97
N SER A 90 4.39 3.20 -3.39
CA SER A 90 3.36 4.03 -4.01
C SER A 90 2.12 3.27 -4.48
N SER A 91 1.71 2.22 -3.77
CA SER A 91 0.48 1.52 -4.10
C SER A 91 -0.19 0.82 -2.91
N VAL A 92 -1.50 0.56 -3.04
CA VAL A 92 -2.27 -0.28 -2.11
C VAL A 92 -1.74 -1.72 -1.99
N LYS A 93 -0.94 -2.19 -2.96
CA LYS A 93 -0.43 -3.58 -2.95
C LYS A 93 0.67 -3.79 -1.93
N ASP A 94 1.23 -2.73 -1.37
CA ASP A 94 2.18 -2.78 -0.26
C ASP A 94 1.52 -3.45 0.96
N ARG A 95 0.25 -3.14 1.23
CA ARG A 95 -0.56 -3.80 2.27
C ARG A 95 -0.75 -5.29 2.02
N LEU A 96 -1.08 -5.64 0.77
CA LEU A 96 -1.28 -7.04 0.38
C LEU A 96 0.00 -7.86 0.56
N ALA A 97 1.13 -7.37 0.08
CA ALA A 97 2.40 -8.06 0.20
C ALA A 97 2.81 -8.23 1.67
N LEU A 98 2.64 -7.17 2.49
CA LEU A 98 2.90 -7.24 3.92
C LEU A 98 2.05 -8.33 4.58
N SER A 99 0.73 -8.29 4.35
CA SER A 99 -0.21 -9.25 4.93
C SER A 99 0.13 -10.71 4.57
N ILE A 100 0.41 -10.98 3.30
CA ILE A 100 0.74 -12.34 2.84
C ILE A 100 2.00 -12.85 3.51
N ILE A 101 3.06 -12.03 3.55
CA ILE A 101 4.35 -12.44 4.11
C ILE A 101 4.24 -12.63 5.62
N GLU A 102 3.63 -11.69 6.36
CA GLU A 102 3.46 -11.83 7.81
C GLU A 102 2.57 -13.01 8.20
N THR A 103 1.51 -13.26 7.43
CA THR A 103 0.64 -14.43 7.66
C THR A 103 1.42 -15.72 7.44
N ALA A 104 2.18 -15.82 6.34
CA ALA A 104 2.96 -17.02 6.03
C ALA A 104 4.11 -17.26 7.03
N GLU A 105 4.75 -16.19 7.51
CA GLU A 105 5.74 -16.25 8.59
C GLU A 105 5.11 -16.76 9.89
N LYS A 106 3.94 -16.23 10.26
CA LYS A 106 3.21 -16.62 11.48
C LYS A 106 2.73 -18.07 11.43
N GLU A 107 2.29 -18.54 10.27
CA GLU A 107 1.85 -19.92 10.06
C GLU A 107 3.02 -20.90 9.88
N GLY A 108 4.24 -20.39 9.70
CA GLY A 108 5.45 -21.18 9.46
C GLY A 108 5.50 -21.83 8.07
N THR A 109 4.64 -21.39 7.14
CA THR A 109 4.61 -21.83 5.74
C THR A 109 5.68 -21.14 4.90
N LEU A 110 6.20 -20.00 5.37
CA LEU A 110 7.37 -19.32 4.82
C LEU A 110 8.49 -19.29 5.87
N LYS A 111 9.67 -19.82 5.52
CA LYS A 111 10.84 -19.95 6.41
C LYS A 111 11.97 -19.02 5.98
N PRO A 112 12.87 -18.61 6.91
CA PRO A 112 14.00 -17.75 6.58
C PRO A 112 14.82 -18.23 5.38
N GLY A 113 15.02 -17.36 4.40
CA GLY A 113 15.78 -17.67 3.18
C GLY A 113 15.02 -18.41 2.08
N ASP A 114 13.73 -18.71 2.28
CA ASP A 114 12.86 -19.30 1.27
C ASP A 114 12.72 -18.42 0.02
N THR A 115 12.17 -19.02 -1.02
CA THR A 115 11.84 -18.31 -2.26
C THR A 115 10.35 -18.06 -2.34
N VAL A 116 10.00 -16.80 -2.51
CA VAL A 116 8.65 -16.31 -2.77
C VAL A 116 8.47 -16.13 -4.27
N ILE A 117 7.35 -16.60 -4.80
CA ILE A 117 6.98 -16.45 -6.20
C ILE A 117 5.57 -15.88 -6.35
N GLU A 118 5.37 -15.00 -7.33
CA GLU A 118 4.04 -14.48 -7.66
C GLU A 118 3.91 -14.09 -9.15
N ALA A 119 2.70 -14.22 -9.69
CA ALA A 119 2.36 -13.77 -11.03
C ALA A 119 1.65 -12.41 -11.00
N THR A 120 2.19 -11.39 -11.65
CA THR A 120 1.58 -10.04 -11.59
C THR A 120 1.91 -9.18 -12.78
N SER A 121 1.00 -8.27 -13.11
CA SER A 121 1.20 -7.24 -14.13
C SER A 121 1.88 -5.96 -13.61
N GLY A 122 2.16 -5.87 -12.30
CA GLY A 122 2.79 -4.68 -11.75
C GLY A 122 2.90 -4.62 -10.23
N ASN A 123 2.05 -3.82 -9.59
CA ASN A 123 2.26 -3.33 -8.23
C ASN A 123 2.43 -4.44 -7.18
N THR A 124 1.71 -5.56 -7.30
CA THR A 124 1.88 -6.70 -6.38
C THR A 124 3.31 -7.22 -6.40
N GLY A 125 3.92 -7.37 -7.57
CA GLY A 125 5.30 -7.88 -7.67
C GLY A 125 6.33 -6.88 -7.16
N ILE A 126 6.06 -5.58 -7.28
CA ILE A 126 6.92 -4.53 -6.70
C ILE A 126 6.86 -4.59 -5.18
N ALA A 127 5.65 -4.68 -4.61
CA ALA A 127 5.43 -4.79 -3.17
C ALA A 127 6.03 -6.08 -2.58
N VAL A 128 5.81 -7.23 -3.22
CA VAL A 128 6.41 -8.51 -2.82
C VAL A 128 7.93 -8.45 -2.91
N ALA A 129 8.51 -7.86 -3.97
CA ALA A 129 9.95 -7.69 -4.08
C ALA A 129 10.52 -6.83 -2.93
N MET A 130 9.84 -5.74 -2.54
CA MET A 130 10.23 -4.93 -1.38
C MET A 130 10.22 -5.76 -0.09
N MET A 131 9.15 -6.51 0.18
CA MET A 131 9.05 -7.33 1.40
C MET A 131 10.11 -8.43 1.44
N CYS A 132 10.35 -9.11 0.32
CA CYS A 132 11.41 -10.11 0.21
C CYS A 132 12.79 -9.51 0.46
N ALA A 133 13.09 -8.33 -0.11
CA ALA A 133 14.35 -7.63 0.11
C ALA A 133 14.54 -7.24 1.59
N GLN A 134 13.48 -6.76 2.25
CA GLN A 134 13.50 -6.37 3.66
C GLN A 134 13.65 -7.57 4.60
N ARG A 135 13.01 -8.70 4.30
CA ARG A 135 12.95 -9.90 5.16
C ARG A 135 14.01 -10.96 4.84
N GLY A 136 14.75 -10.81 3.75
CA GLY A 136 15.81 -11.74 3.35
C GLY A 136 15.34 -12.95 2.54
N TYR A 137 14.18 -12.87 1.88
CA TYR A 137 13.68 -13.91 0.99
C TYR A 137 14.20 -13.73 -0.45
N LYS A 138 14.34 -14.83 -1.18
CA LYS A 138 14.51 -14.77 -2.63
C LYS A 138 13.16 -14.45 -3.27
N CYS A 139 13.16 -13.61 -4.30
CA CYS A 139 11.92 -13.21 -4.97
C CYS A 139 11.95 -13.56 -6.46
N VAL A 140 10.90 -14.23 -6.94
CA VAL A 140 10.68 -14.55 -8.35
C VAL A 140 9.33 -13.99 -8.78
N ILE A 141 9.29 -13.21 -9.85
CA ILE A 141 8.05 -12.66 -10.39
C ILE A 141 7.86 -13.14 -11.82
N THR A 142 6.70 -13.73 -12.13
CA THR A 142 6.30 -13.99 -13.52
C THR A 142 5.44 -12.83 -14.02
N MET A 143 5.73 -12.35 -15.23
CA MET A 143 4.97 -11.26 -15.84
C MET A 143 4.92 -11.42 -17.35
N ALA A 144 3.73 -11.28 -17.94
CA ALA A 144 3.58 -11.35 -19.40
C ALA A 144 4.31 -10.20 -20.11
N GLU A 145 4.90 -10.52 -21.27
CA GLU A 145 5.70 -9.60 -22.10
C GLU A 145 5.10 -8.21 -22.33
N PRO A 146 3.78 -8.05 -22.61
CA PRO A 146 3.20 -6.74 -22.94
C PRO A 146 3.14 -5.75 -21.77
N PHE A 147 3.37 -6.20 -20.54
CA PHE A 147 3.35 -5.33 -19.36
C PHE A 147 4.62 -4.47 -19.25
N SER A 148 4.52 -3.38 -18.49
CA SER A 148 5.49 -2.27 -18.46
C SER A 148 6.94 -2.72 -18.21
N VAL A 149 7.86 -2.20 -19.02
CA VAL A 149 9.31 -2.41 -18.88
C VAL A 149 9.81 -1.76 -17.58
N GLU A 150 9.30 -0.58 -17.26
CA GLU A 150 9.67 0.21 -16.07
C GLU A 150 9.38 -0.58 -14.80
N ARG A 151 8.21 -1.25 -14.73
CA ARG A 151 7.86 -2.11 -13.59
C ARG A 151 8.82 -3.29 -13.44
N ARG A 152 9.25 -3.92 -14.54
CA ARG A 152 10.30 -4.97 -14.48
C ARG A 152 11.62 -4.44 -13.94
N LYS A 153 12.02 -3.24 -14.38
CA LYS A 153 13.27 -2.62 -13.90
C LYS A 153 13.20 -2.37 -12.40
N LEU A 154 12.10 -1.81 -11.91
CA LEU A 154 11.91 -1.57 -10.48
C LEU A 154 11.94 -2.87 -9.66
N MET A 155 11.23 -3.92 -10.08
CA MET A 155 11.28 -5.23 -9.41
C MET A 155 12.71 -5.79 -9.35
N ARG A 156 13.48 -5.69 -10.45
CA ARG A 156 14.87 -6.15 -10.49
C ARG A 156 15.80 -5.33 -9.62
N MET A 157 15.58 -4.01 -9.51
CA MET A 157 16.33 -3.14 -8.60
C MET A 157 16.11 -3.54 -7.14
N LEU A 158 14.91 -4.03 -6.80
CA LEU A 158 14.58 -4.61 -5.49
C LEU A 158 15.08 -6.05 -5.32
N GLY A 159 15.86 -6.59 -6.26
CA GLY A 159 16.47 -7.92 -6.16
C GLY A 159 15.61 -9.08 -6.68
N ALA A 160 14.41 -8.83 -7.23
CA ALA A 160 13.57 -9.88 -7.76
C ALA A 160 14.06 -10.41 -9.12
N LYS A 161 14.01 -11.73 -9.31
CA LYS A 161 14.17 -12.37 -10.61
C LYS A 161 12.85 -12.28 -11.39
N VAL A 162 12.82 -11.47 -12.44
CA VAL A 162 11.63 -11.32 -13.28
C VAL A 162 11.68 -12.24 -14.50
N ILE A 163 10.80 -13.23 -14.53
CA ILE A 163 10.57 -14.17 -15.64
C ILE A 163 9.49 -13.59 -16.55
N VAL A 164 9.85 -13.32 -17.81
CA VAL A 164 8.90 -12.80 -18.79
C VAL A 164 8.23 -13.96 -19.51
N THR A 165 6.89 -14.02 -19.47
CA THR A 165 6.11 -15.05 -20.18
C THR A 165 5.62 -14.56 -21.54
N PRO A 166 5.39 -15.46 -22.52
CA PRO A 166 4.97 -15.07 -23.87
C PRO A 166 3.64 -14.31 -23.89
N LYS A 167 3.53 -13.30 -24.77
CA LYS A 167 2.30 -12.53 -24.98
C LYS A 167 1.05 -13.38 -25.25
N ALA A 168 1.20 -14.50 -25.96
CA ALA A 168 0.09 -15.39 -26.31
C ALA A 168 -0.68 -15.91 -25.10
N GLY A 169 0.01 -16.20 -23.99
CA GLY A 169 -0.60 -16.69 -22.75
C GLY A 169 -1.27 -15.60 -21.90
N LYS A 170 -1.04 -14.31 -22.19
CA LYS A 170 -1.60 -13.17 -21.46
C LYS A 170 -1.44 -13.35 -19.93
N GLY A 171 -2.46 -12.95 -19.15
CA GLY A 171 -2.45 -13.07 -17.69
C GLY A 171 -2.50 -14.52 -17.20
N THR A 172 -3.23 -15.39 -17.89
CA THR A 172 -3.34 -16.80 -17.52
C THR A 172 -1.99 -17.51 -17.58
N GLY A 173 -1.23 -17.31 -18.66
CA GLY A 173 0.07 -17.96 -18.82
C GLY A 173 1.15 -17.50 -17.83
N MET A 174 1.06 -16.28 -17.26
CA MET A 174 1.96 -15.90 -16.16
C MET A 174 1.56 -16.57 -14.84
N VAL A 175 0.26 -16.73 -14.57
CA VAL A 175 -0.26 -17.43 -13.37
C VAL A 175 0.10 -18.90 -13.42
N GLU A 176 -0.19 -19.58 -14.54
CA GLU A 176 0.19 -20.99 -14.76
C GLU A 176 1.69 -21.20 -14.60
N LYS A 177 2.50 -20.28 -15.15
CA LYS A 177 3.96 -20.38 -15.01
C LYS A 177 4.44 -20.20 -13.57
N ALA A 178 3.79 -19.33 -12.79
CA ALA A 178 4.13 -19.18 -11.37
C ALA A 178 3.78 -20.45 -10.59
N ALA A 179 2.59 -21.02 -10.82
CA ALA A 179 2.16 -22.27 -10.20
C ALA A 179 3.09 -23.44 -10.55
N GLU A 180 3.44 -23.61 -11.83
CA GLU A 180 4.38 -24.65 -12.30
C GLU A 180 5.74 -24.54 -11.58
N LEU A 181 6.28 -23.32 -11.47
CA LEU A 181 7.57 -23.08 -10.81
C LEU A 181 7.49 -23.26 -9.30
N ALA A 182 6.37 -22.85 -8.68
CA ALA A 182 6.12 -23.05 -7.26
C ALA A 182 6.11 -24.55 -6.92
N GLU A 183 5.33 -25.34 -7.65
CA GLU A 183 5.23 -26.79 -7.48
C GLU A 183 6.59 -27.49 -7.72
N LYS A 184 7.24 -27.16 -8.82
CA LYS A 184 8.53 -27.76 -9.20
C LYS A 184 9.63 -27.56 -8.16
N HIS A 185 9.65 -26.40 -7.51
CA HIS A 185 10.74 -26.01 -6.61
C HIS A 185 10.35 -25.98 -5.13
N GLY A 186 9.08 -26.24 -4.80
CA GLY A 186 8.55 -26.07 -3.44
C GLY A 186 8.63 -24.62 -2.96
N TRP A 187 8.48 -23.65 -3.86
CA TRP A 187 8.51 -22.22 -3.51
C TRP A 187 7.16 -21.76 -2.97
N PHE A 188 7.20 -20.75 -2.10
CA PHE A 188 5.99 -20.14 -1.56
C PHE A 188 5.32 -19.26 -2.62
N LEU A 189 4.13 -19.66 -3.08
CA LEU A 189 3.30 -18.87 -4.00
C LEU A 189 2.39 -17.94 -3.19
N CYS A 190 2.36 -16.64 -3.51
CA CYS A 190 1.59 -15.67 -2.71
C CYS A 190 0.06 -15.80 -2.88
N HIS A 191 -0.43 -16.37 -3.98
CA HIS A 191 -1.85 -16.55 -4.25
C HIS A 191 -2.68 -15.26 -4.12
N GLN A 192 -2.24 -14.16 -4.75
CA GLN A 192 -2.81 -12.82 -4.52
C GLN A 192 -4.33 -12.70 -4.77
N PHE A 193 -4.91 -13.61 -5.55
CA PHE A 193 -6.33 -13.62 -5.91
C PHE A 193 -7.19 -14.47 -4.98
N GLU A 194 -6.60 -15.39 -4.22
CA GLU A 194 -7.31 -16.44 -3.47
C GLU A 194 -7.08 -16.31 -1.95
N THR A 195 -5.98 -15.68 -1.54
CA THR A 195 -5.63 -15.55 -0.13
C THR A 195 -6.59 -14.64 0.64
N GLU A 196 -7.11 -15.15 1.76
CA GLU A 196 -7.92 -14.36 2.69
C GLU A 196 -7.11 -13.25 3.38
N ALA A 197 -5.78 -13.37 3.40
CA ALA A 197 -4.88 -12.37 3.97
C ALA A 197 -5.09 -10.98 3.33
N ASN A 198 -5.55 -10.93 2.08
CA ASN A 198 -5.84 -9.67 1.40
C ASN A 198 -6.98 -8.89 2.06
N TRP A 199 -8.19 -9.45 2.07
CA TRP A 199 -9.38 -8.75 2.58
C TRP A 199 -9.31 -8.58 4.10
N LYS A 200 -8.80 -9.58 4.84
CA LYS A 200 -8.64 -9.50 6.31
C LYS A 200 -7.73 -8.34 6.72
N PHE A 201 -6.69 -8.06 5.95
CA PHE A 201 -5.81 -6.93 6.26
C PHE A 201 -6.51 -5.59 6.00
N HIS A 202 -7.27 -5.47 4.92
CA HIS A 202 -8.06 -4.26 4.67
C HIS A 202 -9.14 -4.05 5.73
N GLU A 203 -9.79 -5.12 6.21
CA GLU A 203 -10.71 -5.08 7.34
C GLU A 203 -10.00 -4.66 8.64
N ALA A 204 -8.82 -5.20 8.91
CA ALA A 204 -8.07 -4.92 10.15
C ALA A 204 -7.37 -3.55 10.15
N THR A 205 -7.00 -3.01 8.98
CA THR A 205 -6.23 -1.75 8.90
C THR A 205 -6.95 -0.67 8.11
N THR A 206 -7.23 -0.90 6.83
CA THR A 206 -7.71 0.17 5.92
C THR A 206 -9.06 0.69 6.36
N GLY A 207 -10.01 -0.20 6.68
CA GLY A 207 -11.33 0.16 7.22
C GLY A 207 -11.23 1.02 8.48
N PRO A 208 -10.56 0.57 9.56
CA PRO A 208 -10.34 1.35 10.76
C PRO A 208 -9.66 2.70 10.51
N GLU A 209 -8.64 2.76 9.65
CA GLU A 209 -8.01 4.04 9.29
C GLU A 209 -9.01 5.02 8.70
N ILE A 210 -9.91 4.56 7.81
CA ILE A 210 -10.94 5.39 7.20
C ILE A 210 -11.99 5.84 8.23
N CYS A 211 -12.41 4.93 9.11
CA CYS A 211 -13.33 5.26 10.21
C CYS A 211 -12.73 6.33 11.12
N ASN A 212 -11.43 6.23 11.45
CA ASN A 212 -10.72 7.21 12.27
C ASN A 212 -10.59 8.55 11.54
N ASP A 213 -10.24 8.56 10.25
CA ASP A 213 -10.11 9.80 9.44
C ASP A 213 -11.45 10.57 9.31
N LEU A 214 -12.57 9.86 9.43
CA LEU A 214 -13.94 10.36 9.30
C LEU A 214 -14.70 10.37 10.62
N GLU A 215 -14.02 10.20 11.75
CA GLU A 215 -14.62 10.24 13.07
C GLU A 215 -15.39 11.56 13.26
N GLY A 216 -16.63 11.45 13.72
CA GLY A 216 -17.55 12.59 13.89
C GLY A 216 -18.11 13.19 12.59
N LYS A 217 -17.70 12.73 11.40
CA LYS A 217 -18.23 13.19 10.10
C LYS A 217 -19.19 12.18 9.46
N GLY A 218 -18.97 10.89 9.70
CA GLY A 218 -19.67 9.80 8.99
C GLY A 218 -19.36 9.76 7.49
N PHE A 219 -19.93 8.80 6.78
CA PHE A 219 -19.97 8.76 5.31
C PHE A 219 -21.16 7.92 4.84
N ASP A 220 -21.74 8.29 3.70
CA ASP A 220 -22.93 7.62 3.17
C ASP A 220 -22.60 6.54 2.13
N TYR A 221 -21.47 6.71 1.43
CA TYR A 221 -21.09 5.88 0.29
C TYR A 221 -19.62 5.54 0.34
N TRP A 222 -19.30 4.32 -0.11
CA TRP A 222 -17.95 3.84 -0.35
C TRP A 222 -17.77 3.41 -1.81
N VAL A 223 -16.74 3.94 -2.48
CA VAL A 223 -16.45 3.62 -3.88
C VAL A 223 -15.01 3.14 -4.00
N THR A 224 -14.83 1.95 -4.59
CA THR A 224 -13.51 1.33 -4.78
C THR A 224 -13.43 0.58 -6.10
N GLY A 225 -12.23 0.51 -6.68
CA GLY A 225 -11.97 -0.32 -7.86
C GLY A 225 -11.72 -1.77 -7.46
N ALA A 226 -12.39 -2.73 -8.10
CA ALA A 226 -12.19 -4.16 -7.88
C ALA A 226 -11.21 -4.74 -8.92
N TYR A 227 -10.21 -5.54 -8.50
CA TYR A 227 -9.29 -6.25 -9.41
C TYR A 227 -8.77 -7.56 -8.82
N ALA A 228 -8.26 -7.52 -7.59
CA ALA A 228 -8.10 -8.71 -6.74
C ALA A 228 -9.15 -8.59 -5.64
N SER A 229 -9.54 -9.71 -5.02
CA SER A 229 -10.55 -9.88 -3.98
C SER A 229 -10.26 -9.06 -2.71
N ILE A 230 -10.38 -7.73 -2.80
CA ILE A 230 -10.24 -6.82 -1.65
C ILE A 230 -11.45 -6.99 -0.70
N TRP A 231 -12.58 -7.55 -1.17
CA TRP A 231 -13.88 -7.57 -0.46
C TRP A 231 -14.72 -8.85 -0.72
N SER A 232 -14.10 -10.04 -0.78
CA SER A 232 -14.82 -11.32 -0.88
C SER A 232 -15.00 -11.96 0.48
#